data_AF-A0A3B9G1C9-F1
#
_entry.id   AF-A0A3B9G1C9-F1
#
_cell.length_a   1.000
_cell.length_b   1.000
_cell.length_c   1.000
_cell.angle_alpha   90.00
_cell.angle_beta   90.00
_cell.angle_gamma   90.00
#
_symmetry.space_group_name_H-M   'P 1'
#
loop_
_entity.id
_entity.type
_entity.pdbx_description
1 polymer ?
#
loop_
_entity_poly.entity_id
_entity_poly.type
_entity_poly.pdbx_seq_one_letter_code
_entity_poly.pdbx_strand_id
1 'polypeptide(L)'
;MQSLVVIHQKFIDETARLNQDRTEQLYFWGVLEEKSPYVFGYYPPETFYVLVYFPETDSFLLSEESYTRTVFHTELSITVENGKLLFNARQPLYGIMKTWTDNDAVVLRLLVTIITEVVLGMFFMKYTSRSLLTVIGVNVVTQILLNIVIWLRYYVLRNSVSTYFPLLAGAEILIFLIEGFVYSKLIKREELSRPYLYALIANVFTFWLGLTAVVLGR
;
A
#
# COMPACT_ATOMS: atom_id res chain seq x y z
N MET A 1 -24.83 -9.43 32.50
CA MET A 1 -23.80 -8.74 31.70
C MET A 1 -22.60 -8.51 32.62
N GLN A 2 -21.50 -9.24 32.41
CA GLN A 2 -20.29 -9.06 33.22
C GLN A 2 -19.66 -7.70 32.89
N SER A 3 -19.03 -7.04 33.85
CA SER A 3 -18.37 -5.76 33.60
C SER A 3 -17.15 -5.98 32.69
N LEU A 4 -16.85 -4.99 31.83
CA LEU A 4 -15.68 -5.03 30.93
C LEU A 4 -14.37 -5.28 31.69
N VAL A 5 -14.28 -4.81 32.94
CA VAL A 5 -13.14 -5.01 33.84
C VAL A 5 -12.95 -6.49 34.19
N VAL A 6 -14.04 -7.21 34.48
CA VAL A 6 -13.97 -8.65 34.79
C VAL A 6 -13.56 -9.43 33.55
N ILE A 7 -14.11 -9.09 32.39
CA ILE A 7 -13.74 -9.74 31.11
C ILE A 7 -12.26 -9.50 30.82
N HIS A 8 -11.79 -8.26 30.93
CA HIS A 8 -10.38 -7.91 30.72
C HIS A 8 -9.44 -8.69 31.63
N GLN A 9 -9.79 -8.89 32.90
CA GLN A 9 -8.98 -9.69 33.82
C GLN A 9 -8.90 -11.15 33.37
N LYS A 10 -10.01 -11.74 32.91
CA LYS A 10 -10.01 -13.12 32.38
C LYS A 10 -9.04 -13.29 31.21
N PHE A 11 -8.96 -12.31 30.31
CA PHE A 11 -8.01 -12.35 29.20
C PHE A 11 -6.54 -12.28 29.67
N ILE A 12 -6.25 -11.47 30.70
CA ILE A 12 -4.91 -11.41 31.31
C ILE A 12 -4.55 -12.77 31.92
N ASP A 13 -5.45 -13.34 32.70
CA ASP A 13 -5.23 -14.61 33.41
C ASP A 13 -5.02 -15.76 32.41
N GLU A 14 -5.82 -15.80 31.34
CA GLU A 14 -5.68 -16.82 30.29
C GLU A 14 -4.38 -16.65 29.49
N THR A 15 -3.98 -15.41 29.21
CA THR A 15 -2.68 -15.14 28.54
C THR A 15 -1.52 -15.60 29.43
N ALA A 16 -1.58 -15.36 30.74
CA ALA A 16 -0.59 -15.83 31.69
C ALA A 16 -0.53 -17.37 31.74
N ARG A 17 -1.69 -18.04 31.68
CA ARG A 17 -1.78 -19.51 31.59
C ARG A 17 -1.12 -20.04 30.31
N LEU A 18 -1.45 -19.45 29.16
CA LEU A 18 -0.90 -19.84 27.85
C LEU A 18 0.64 -19.67 27.78
N ASN A 19 1.20 -18.71 28.52
CA ASN A 19 2.64 -18.47 28.56
C ASN A 19 3.42 -19.49 29.38
N GLN A 20 2.78 -20.28 30.26
CA GLN A 20 3.49 -21.29 31.05
C GLN A 20 4.08 -22.41 30.17
N ASP A 21 3.38 -22.73 29.09
CA ASP A 21 3.72 -23.86 28.20
C ASP A 21 4.44 -23.41 26.91
N ARG A 22 4.71 -22.11 26.75
CA ARG A 22 5.27 -21.53 25.52
C ARG A 22 6.70 -21.04 25.71
N THR A 23 7.54 -21.30 24.70
CA THR A 23 8.88 -20.70 24.58
C THR A 23 8.83 -19.22 24.20
N GLU A 24 7.79 -18.81 23.48
CA GLU A 24 7.54 -17.41 23.10
C GLU A 24 6.45 -16.81 23.99
N GLN A 25 6.76 -15.69 24.64
CA GLN A 25 5.78 -15.00 25.50
C GLN A 25 4.77 -14.22 24.65
N LEU A 26 3.49 -14.49 24.91
CA LEU A 26 2.36 -13.74 24.41
C LEU A 26 2.10 -12.54 25.33
N TYR A 27 1.84 -11.38 24.72
CA TYR A 27 1.44 -10.18 25.44
C TYR A 27 -0.03 -9.90 25.15
N PHE A 28 -0.82 -9.73 26.22
CA PHE A 28 -2.22 -9.35 26.09
C PHE A 28 -2.32 -7.88 25.71
N TRP A 29 -3.06 -7.57 24.64
CA TRP A 29 -3.14 -6.23 24.08
C TRP A 29 -4.48 -5.53 24.36
N GLY A 30 -5.61 -6.23 24.26
CA GLY A 30 -6.93 -5.64 24.51
C GLY A 30 -8.10 -6.55 24.14
N VAL A 31 -9.30 -6.14 24.56
CA VAL A 31 -10.58 -6.82 24.29
C VAL A 31 -11.38 -6.03 23.25
N LEU A 32 -12.08 -6.75 22.38
CA LEU A 32 -13.04 -6.21 21.42
C LEU A 32 -14.45 -6.68 21.74
N GLU A 33 -15.41 -5.76 21.63
CA GLU A 33 -16.83 -6.13 21.63
C GLU A 33 -17.30 -6.51 20.22
N GLU A 34 -18.34 -7.33 20.15
CA GLU A 34 -18.93 -7.77 18.90
C GLU A 34 -19.30 -6.57 18.01
N LYS A 35 -18.89 -6.60 16.73
CA LYS A 35 -19.18 -5.59 15.70
C LYS A 35 -18.51 -4.21 15.88
N SER A 36 -17.51 -4.08 16.74
CA SER A 36 -16.71 -2.85 16.84
C SER A 36 -15.39 -2.95 16.07
N PRO A 37 -15.06 -1.99 15.18
CA PRO A 37 -13.75 -1.98 14.54
C PRO A 37 -12.66 -1.65 15.57
N TYR A 38 -11.61 -2.47 15.65
CA TYR A 38 -10.41 -2.12 16.40
C TYR A 38 -9.45 -1.34 15.51
N VAL A 39 -9.11 -0.12 15.92
CA VAL A 39 -8.07 0.66 15.26
C VAL A 39 -6.83 0.64 16.14
N PHE A 40 -5.77 0.00 15.66
CA PHE A 40 -4.46 0.13 16.29
C PHE A 40 -3.96 1.57 16.09
N GLY A 41 -3.77 2.30 17.20
CA GLY A 41 -3.32 3.69 17.16
C GLY A 41 -1.85 3.85 16.72
N TYR A 42 -0.93 3.03 17.24
CA TYR A 42 0.51 3.12 16.93
C TYR A 42 1.18 1.75 17.03
N TYR A 43 1.93 1.35 15.99
CA TYR A 43 2.72 0.09 15.91
C TYR A 43 1.99 -1.18 16.36
N PRO A 44 0.96 -1.66 15.62
CA PRO A 44 0.42 -3.00 15.82
C PRO A 44 1.53 -4.06 15.71
N PRO A 45 1.45 -5.16 16.49
CA PRO A 45 2.38 -6.26 16.40
C PRO A 45 2.45 -6.81 14.97
N GLU A 46 3.66 -7.15 14.52
CA GLU A 46 3.88 -7.76 13.19
C GLU A 46 3.31 -9.17 13.15
N THR A 47 3.46 -9.94 14.24
CA THR A 47 2.92 -11.28 14.40
C THR A 47 2.07 -11.36 15.66
N PHE A 48 0.84 -11.89 15.58
CA PHE A 48 -0.08 -11.97 16.70
C PHE A 48 -0.99 -13.20 16.65
N TYR A 49 -1.49 -13.63 17.81
CA TYR A 49 -2.58 -14.62 17.92
C TYR A 49 -3.89 -13.90 18.22
N VAL A 50 -5.03 -14.52 17.89
CA VAL A 50 -6.34 -14.03 18.33
C VAL A 50 -6.95 -15.00 19.32
N LEU A 51 -7.46 -14.42 20.41
CA LEU A 51 -8.12 -15.13 21.50
C LEU A 51 -9.58 -14.64 21.56
N VAL A 52 -10.54 -15.55 21.51
CA VAL A 52 -11.98 -15.25 21.59
C VAL A 52 -12.52 -15.83 22.88
N TYR A 53 -13.22 -15.01 23.65
CA TYR A 53 -13.90 -15.40 24.88
C TYR A 53 -15.40 -15.62 24.62
N PHE A 54 -15.95 -16.73 25.10
CA PHE A 54 -17.37 -17.08 25.02
C PHE A 54 -18.00 -16.97 26.43
N PRO A 55 -18.73 -15.88 26.73
CA PRO A 55 -19.30 -15.65 28.06
C PRO A 55 -20.31 -16.72 28.49
N GLU A 56 -20.99 -17.35 27.54
CA GLU A 56 -22.05 -18.34 27.79
C GLU A 56 -21.49 -19.67 28.32
N THR A 57 -20.30 -20.05 27.85
CA THR A 57 -19.63 -21.32 28.19
C THR A 57 -18.42 -21.11 29.09
N ASP A 58 -18.11 -19.86 29.45
CA ASP A 58 -16.92 -19.44 30.18
C ASP A 58 -15.62 -20.05 29.64
N SER A 59 -15.46 -20.01 28.32
CA SER A 59 -14.36 -20.68 27.63
C SER A 59 -13.63 -19.75 26.67
N PHE A 60 -12.35 -20.05 26.46
CA PHE A 60 -11.50 -19.36 25.49
C PHE A 60 -11.19 -20.25 24.29
N LEU A 61 -11.04 -19.60 23.13
CA LEU A 61 -10.53 -20.23 21.93
C LEU A 61 -9.39 -19.40 21.35
N LEU A 62 -8.21 -20.01 21.26
CA LEU A 62 -7.01 -19.41 20.67
C LEU A 62 -6.89 -19.84 19.21
N SER A 63 -6.37 -18.96 18.35
CA SER A 63 -6.00 -19.36 17.00
C SER A 63 -4.89 -20.42 17.00
N GLU A 64 -5.01 -21.42 16.13
CA GLU A 64 -4.02 -22.50 16.04
C GLU A 64 -2.65 -21.97 15.58
N GLU A 65 -2.67 -21.02 14.65
CA GLU A 65 -1.48 -20.39 14.09
C GLU A 65 -1.39 -18.90 14.48
N SER A 66 -0.17 -18.36 14.40
CA SER A 66 0.07 -16.92 14.50
C SER A 66 -0.19 -16.25 13.14
N TYR A 67 -0.67 -15.02 13.19
CA TYR A 67 -0.94 -14.18 12.02
C TYR A 67 0.14 -13.13 11.88
N THR A 68 0.75 -13.08 10.70
CA THR A 68 1.62 -11.98 10.33
C THR A 68 0.83 -10.92 9.59
N ARG A 69 0.82 -9.69 10.11
CA ARG A 69 0.21 -8.53 9.47
C ARG A 69 0.90 -8.27 8.13
N THR A 70 0.15 -8.37 7.04
CA THR A 70 0.69 -8.11 5.69
C THR A 70 0.77 -6.62 5.35
N VAL A 71 -0.13 -5.76 5.89
CA VAL A 71 -0.17 -4.30 5.64
C VAL A 71 -0.73 -3.48 6.83
N PHE A 72 -0.85 -2.16 6.69
CA PHE A 72 -1.35 -1.24 7.74
C PHE A 72 -2.83 -1.39 8.10
N HIS A 73 -3.65 -1.98 7.23
CA HIS A 73 -5.08 -2.23 7.49
C HIS A 73 -5.44 -3.65 7.08
N THR A 74 -5.76 -4.49 8.06
CA THR A 74 -6.22 -5.87 7.86
C THR A 74 -7.61 -5.99 8.46
N GLU A 75 -8.61 -6.32 7.64
CA GLU A 75 -9.94 -6.69 8.14
C GLU A 75 -10.01 -8.20 8.32
N LEU A 76 -9.84 -8.65 9.56
CA LEU A 76 -10.01 -10.06 9.89
C LEU A 76 -11.48 -10.30 10.25
N SER A 77 -12.18 -11.10 9.44
CA SER A 77 -13.46 -11.68 9.85
C SER A 77 -13.18 -13.04 10.46
N ILE A 78 -13.59 -13.22 11.71
CA ILE A 78 -13.37 -14.45 12.45
C ILE A 78 -14.70 -15.19 12.53
N THR A 79 -14.69 -16.46 12.15
CA THR A 79 -15.86 -17.35 12.22
C THR A 79 -15.48 -18.56 13.03
N VAL A 80 -16.41 -19.06 13.84
CA VAL A 80 -16.18 -20.25 14.67
C VAL A 80 -16.87 -21.42 13.98
N GLU A 81 -16.09 -22.40 13.53
CA GLU A 81 -16.63 -23.64 12.95
C GLU A 81 -15.98 -24.85 13.62
N ASN A 82 -16.80 -25.81 14.06
CA ASN A 82 -16.34 -27.05 14.71
C ASN A 82 -15.35 -26.83 15.87
N GLY A 83 -15.56 -25.77 16.66
CA GLY A 83 -14.67 -25.44 17.79
C GLY A 83 -13.31 -24.89 17.37
N LYS A 84 -13.15 -24.43 16.13
CA LYS A 84 -11.95 -23.78 15.62
C LYS A 84 -12.25 -22.36 15.16
N LEU A 85 -11.27 -21.46 15.34
CA LEU A 85 -11.31 -20.13 14.75
C LEU A 85 -10.90 -20.23 13.28
N LEU A 86 -11.85 -20.05 12.38
CA LEU A 86 -11.59 -19.85 10.96
C LEU A 86 -11.45 -18.36 10.69
N PHE A 87 -10.31 -18.01 10.12
CA PHE A 87 -10.03 -16.65 9.73
C PHE A 87 -10.43 -16.49 8.27
N ASN A 88 -11.60 -15.91 8.08
CA ASN A 88 -11.93 -15.29 6.82
C ASN A 88 -11.22 -13.95 6.80
N ALA A 89 -9.93 -13.97 6.44
CA ALA A 89 -9.28 -12.73 6.05
C ALA A 89 -10.11 -12.17 4.89
N ARG A 90 -10.96 -11.18 5.17
CA ARG A 90 -11.28 -10.22 4.13
C ARG A 90 -9.93 -9.65 3.82
N GLN A 91 -9.54 -9.79 2.58
CA GLN A 91 -8.26 -9.29 2.10
C GLN A 91 -8.03 -7.92 2.74
N PRO A 92 -6.78 -7.53 3.01
CA PRO A 92 -6.45 -6.16 3.41
C PRO A 92 -7.03 -5.16 2.40
N LEU A 93 -6.70 -3.88 2.42
CA LEU A 93 -6.92 -3.06 1.21
C LEU A 93 -6.31 -3.74 -0.04
N TYR A 94 -7.13 -4.58 -0.68
CA TYR A 94 -6.87 -5.38 -1.85
C TYR A 94 -6.81 -4.43 -3.04
N GLY A 95 -7.51 -3.29 -2.93
CA GLY A 95 -7.45 -2.18 -3.88
C GLY A 95 -6.12 -1.43 -3.92
N ILE A 96 -5.32 -1.42 -2.85
CA ILE A 96 -3.98 -0.84 -2.94
C ILE A 96 -3.01 -1.91 -3.43
N MET A 97 -2.75 -2.98 -2.67
CA MET A 97 -1.63 -3.87 -2.99
C MET A 97 -1.81 -4.75 -4.25
N LYS A 98 -3.01 -5.24 -4.57
CA LYS A 98 -3.22 -6.01 -5.82
C LYS A 98 -2.96 -5.15 -7.04
N THR A 99 -3.33 -3.87 -6.96
CA THR A 99 -3.07 -2.89 -8.00
C THR A 99 -1.56 -2.82 -8.28
N TRP A 100 -0.68 -2.65 -7.29
CA TRP A 100 0.74 -2.34 -7.57
C TRP A 100 1.61 -3.51 -8.05
N THR A 101 1.20 -4.77 -7.88
CA THR A 101 1.92 -5.97 -8.35
C THR A 101 1.20 -6.75 -9.45
N ASP A 102 -0.08 -6.47 -9.76
CA ASP A 102 -0.68 -6.93 -11.01
C ASP A 102 -0.08 -6.15 -12.18
N ASN A 103 0.25 -6.86 -13.26
CA ASN A 103 0.71 -6.26 -14.52
C ASN A 103 -0.22 -5.12 -14.99
N ASP A 104 -1.49 -5.20 -14.63
CA ASP A 104 -2.55 -4.27 -15.04
C ASP A 104 -2.34 -2.84 -14.52
N ALA A 105 -1.81 -2.61 -13.31
CA ALA A 105 -1.61 -1.23 -12.85
C ALA A 105 -0.32 -0.59 -13.36
N VAL A 106 0.66 -1.39 -13.77
CA VAL A 106 1.82 -0.89 -14.51
C VAL A 106 1.35 -0.37 -15.87
N VAL A 107 0.50 -1.15 -16.56
CA VAL A 107 -0.10 -0.76 -17.83
C VAL A 107 -1.00 0.47 -17.66
N LEU A 108 -1.87 0.48 -16.63
CA LEU A 108 -2.73 1.63 -16.36
C LEU A 108 -1.94 2.91 -16.10
N ARG A 109 -0.89 2.83 -15.27
CA ARG A 109 0.00 3.99 -15.02
C ARG A 109 0.66 4.45 -16.29
N LEU A 110 1.21 3.54 -17.09
CA LEU A 110 1.80 3.88 -18.37
C LEU A 110 0.81 4.61 -19.28
N LEU A 111 -0.43 4.12 -19.39
CA LEU A 111 -1.48 4.74 -20.19
C LEU A 111 -1.85 6.12 -19.66
N VAL A 112 -2.06 6.26 -18.35
CA VAL A 112 -2.39 7.55 -17.72
C VAL A 112 -1.28 8.56 -17.93
N THR A 113 -0.01 8.18 -17.76
CA THR A 113 1.13 9.07 -17.98
C THR A 113 1.21 9.49 -19.45
N ILE A 114 1.13 8.55 -20.40
CA ILE A 114 1.17 8.87 -21.84
C ILE A 114 0.02 9.80 -22.22
N ILE A 115 -1.20 9.53 -21.78
CA ILE A 115 -2.36 10.39 -22.04
C ILE A 115 -2.12 11.78 -21.45
N THR A 116 -1.64 11.85 -20.21
CA THR A 116 -1.37 13.11 -19.51
C THR A 116 -0.30 13.94 -20.22
N GLU A 117 0.81 13.32 -20.62
CA GLU A 117 1.88 13.94 -21.40
C GLU A 117 1.38 14.45 -22.76
N VAL A 118 0.57 13.65 -23.46
CA VAL A 118 0.01 14.06 -24.76
C VAL A 118 -0.99 15.20 -24.61
N VAL A 119 -1.84 15.18 -23.58
CA VAL A 119 -2.82 16.26 -23.33
C VAL A 119 -2.10 17.53 -22.91
N LEU A 120 -1.17 17.45 -21.96
CA LEU A 120 -0.43 18.61 -21.48
C LEU A 120 0.51 19.15 -22.56
N GLY A 121 1.12 18.28 -23.36
CA GLY A 121 2.02 18.70 -24.42
C GLY A 121 1.30 19.50 -25.52
N MET A 122 -0.04 19.44 -25.65
CA MET A 122 -0.78 20.38 -26.51
C MET A 122 -0.55 21.85 -26.14
N PHE A 123 -0.21 22.14 -24.88
CA PHE A 123 0.07 23.50 -24.40
C PHE A 123 1.54 23.91 -24.50
N PHE A 124 2.46 22.94 -24.64
CA PHE A 124 3.91 23.18 -24.58
C PHE A 124 4.66 22.83 -25.86
N MET A 125 4.09 21.94 -26.67
CA MET A 125 4.78 21.24 -27.74
C MET A 125 4.06 21.37 -29.08
N LYS A 126 4.83 21.57 -30.15
CA LYS A 126 4.38 21.33 -31.52
C LYS A 126 4.65 19.87 -31.87
N TYR A 127 3.60 19.08 -31.99
CA TYR A 127 3.74 17.67 -32.28
C TYR A 127 4.25 17.42 -33.70
N THR A 128 5.36 16.71 -33.78
CA THR A 128 5.85 16.01 -34.98
C THR A 128 5.91 14.52 -34.65
N SER A 129 5.94 13.66 -35.67
CA SER A 129 6.04 12.21 -35.43
C SER A 129 7.28 11.85 -34.61
N ARG A 130 8.36 12.64 -34.72
CA ARG A 130 9.58 12.45 -33.90
C ARG A 130 9.36 12.90 -32.47
N SER A 131 8.88 14.13 -32.22
CA SER A 131 8.71 14.62 -30.85
C SER A 131 7.70 13.80 -30.06
N LEU A 132 6.61 13.38 -30.69
CA LEU A 132 5.62 12.48 -30.08
C LEU A 132 6.23 11.11 -29.73
N LEU A 133 6.99 10.51 -30.64
CA LEU A 133 7.64 9.22 -30.39
C LEU A 133 8.70 9.32 -29.28
N THR A 134 9.43 10.44 -29.22
CA THR A 134 10.36 10.71 -28.11
C THR A 134 9.64 10.78 -26.78
N VAL A 135 8.54 11.54 -26.68
CA VAL A 135 7.72 11.62 -25.46
C VAL A 135 7.23 10.24 -25.04
N ILE A 136 6.60 9.49 -25.93
CA ILE A 136 6.07 8.16 -25.63
C ILE A 136 7.19 7.21 -25.20
N GLY A 137 8.29 7.15 -25.95
CA GLY A 137 9.40 6.25 -25.67
C GLY A 137 10.08 6.54 -24.34
N VAL A 138 10.31 7.82 -24.03
CA VAL A 138 10.88 8.25 -22.75
C VAL A 138 9.97 7.85 -21.59
N ASN A 139 8.67 8.14 -21.69
CA ASN A 139 7.69 7.76 -20.66
C ASN A 139 7.62 6.26 -20.43
N VAL A 140 7.70 5.44 -21.49
CA VAL A 140 7.75 3.97 -21.35
C VAL A 140 8.97 3.56 -20.53
N VAL A 141 10.15 4.08 -20.88
CA VAL A 141 11.40 3.74 -20.19
C VAL A 141 11.38 4.21 -18.73
N THR A 142 10.96 5.44 -18.47
CA THR A 142 10.92 6.00 -17.11
C THR A 142 9.90 5.30 -16.24
N GLN A 143 8.74 4.94 -16.77
CA GLN A 143 7.74 4.15 -16.03
C GLN A 143 8.24 2.74 -15.71
N ILE A 144 8.99 2.10 -16.61
CA ILE A 144 9.66 0.81 -16.30
C ILE A 144 10.63 0.99 -15.13
N LEU A 145 11.47 2.02 -15.16
CA LEU A 145 12.43 2.31 -14.09
C LEU A 145 11.74 2.58 -12.75
N LEU A 146 10.68 3.39 -12.74
CA LEU A 146 9.90 3.69 -11.54
C LEU A 146 9.27 2.42 -10.95
N ASN A 147 8.77 1.52 -11.79
CA ASN A 147 8.21 0.24 -11.33
C ASN A 147 9.27 -0.69 -10.75
N ILE A 148 10.50 -0.69 -11.29
CA ILE A 148 11.62 -1.42 -10.68
C ILE A 148 11.94 -0.87 -9.28
N VAL A 149 11.94 0.44 -9.09
CA VAL A 149 12.16 1.06 -7.78
C VAL A 149 11.07 0.65 -6.78
N ILE A 150 9.81 0.66 -7.20
CA ILE A 150 8.67 0.22 -6.37
C ILE A 150 8.79 -1.27 -6.02
N TRP A 151 9.23 -2.10 -6.96
CA TRP A 151 9.46 -3.53 -6.74
C TRP A 151 10.62 -3.79 -5.77
N LEU A 152 11.76 -3.12 -5.93
CA LEU A 152 12.93 -3.26 -5.04
C LEU A 152 12.62 -2.83 -3.60
N ARG A 153 11.71 -1.86 -3.40
CA ARG A 153 11.24 -1.46 -2.07
C ARG A 153 10.74 -2.64 -1.24
N TYR A 154 10.04 -3.58 -1.88
CA TYR A 154 9.49 -4.76 -1.22
C TYR A 154 10.58 -5.55 -0.49
N TYR A 155 11.72 -5.73 -1.14
CA TYR A 155 12.82 -6.55 -0.65
C TYR A 155 13.74 -5.81 0.32
N VAL A 156 13.92 -4.50 0.14
CA VAL A 156 14.92 -3.72 0.91
C VAL A 156 14.32 -2.99 2.12
N LEU A 157 13.08 -2.49 2.01
CA LEU A 157 12.51 -1.52 2.98
C LEU A 157 11.32 -2.07 3.79
N ARG A 158 11.13 -3.40 3.84
CA ARG A 158 10.12 -4.11 4.65
C ARG A 158 8.72 -3.47 4.63
N ASN A 159 8.23 -3.10 3.44
CA ASN A 159 6.85 -2.69 3.17
C ASN A 159 6.19 -1.67 4.14
N SER A 160 6.95 -0.73 4.71
CA SER A 160 6.35 0.36 5.49
C SER A 160 5.69 1.42 4.59
N VAL A 161 4.55 1.98 5.02
CA VAL A 161 3.90 3.13 4.37
C VAL A 161 4.72 4.39 4.61
N SER A 162 5.41 4.49 5.74
CA SER A 162 6.31 5.62 6.04
C SER A 162 7.50 5.70 5.08
N THR A 163 7.89 4.59 4.44
CA THR A 163 8.96 4.55 3.44
C THR A 163 8.43 4.66 2.01
N TYR A 164 7.14 4.42 1.77
CA TYR A 164 6.54 4.45 0.44
C TYR A 164 6.44 5.87 -0.15
N PHE A 165 5.82 6.80 0.57
CA PHE A 165 5.61 8.16 0.05
C PHE A 165 6.92 8.92 -0.22
N PRO A 166 7.93 8.90 0.69
CA PRO A 166 9.20 9.58 0.43
C PRO A 166 9.97 8.95 -0.74
N LEU A 167 9.93 7.62 -0.87
CA LEU A 167 10.58 6.92 -1.99
C LEU A 167 9.92 7.27 -3.31
N LEU A 168 8.59 7.23 -3.38
CA LEU A 168 7.84 7.56 -4.59
C LEU A 168 8.10 9.03 -4.99
N ALA A 169 7.96 9.96 -4.05
CA ALA A 169 8.24 11.38 -4.31
C ALA A 169 9.68 11.61 -4.79
N GLY A 170 10.67 10.96 -4.16
CA GLY A 170 12.07 11.05 -4.58
C GLY A 170 12.31 10.45 -5.97
N ALA A 171 11.69 9.31 -6.28
CA ALA A 171 11.80 8.68 -7.58
C ALA A 171 11.16 9.53 -8.69
N GLU A 172 9.98 10.09 -8.47
CA GLU A 172 9.29 10.99 -9.40
C GLU A 172 10.11 12.26 -9.67
N ILE A 173 10.79 12.80 -8.65
CA ILE A 173 11.72 13.93 -8.84
C ILE A 173 12.88 13.52 -9.78
N LEU A 174 13.44 12.33 -9.60
CA LEU A 174 14.51 11.84 -10.48
C LEU A 174 14.00 11.61 -11.90
N ILE A 175 12.80 11.03 -12.06
CA ILE A 175 12.18 10.83 -13.38
C ILE A 175 11.99 12.16 -14.09
N PHE A 176 11.38 13.17 -13.46
CA PHE A 176 11.19 14.47 -14.08
C PHE A 176 12.52 15.09 -14.57
N LEU A 177 13.59 14.95 -13.79
CA LEU A 177 14.92 15.46 -14.16
C LEU A 177 15.48 14.73 -15.38
N ILE A 178 15.34 13.41 -15.43
CA ILE A 178 15.77 12.58 -16.56
C ILE A 178 14.97 12.96 -17.81
N GLU A 179 13.65 13.04 -17.72
CA GLU A 179 12.79 13.38 -18.85
C GLU A 179 13.07 14.79 -19.38
N GLY A 180 13.14 15.78 -18.49
CA GLY A 180 13.48 17.15 -18.86
C GLY A 180 14.84 17.25 -19.55
N PHE A 181 15.84 16.49 -19.07
CA PHE A 181 17.15 16.41 -19.71
C PHE A 181 17.07 15.76 -21.10
N VAL A 182 16.43 14.60 -21.23
CA VAL A 182 16.30 13.89 -22.49
C VAL A 182 15.52 14.71 -23.52
N TYR A 183 14.41 15.33 -23.13
CA TYR A 183 13.63 16.21 -23.99
C TYR A 183 14.44 17.43 -24.44
N SER A 184 15.28 18.01 -23.58
CA SER A 184 16.15 19.13 -23.96
C SER A 184 17.18 18.77 -25.03
N LYS A 185 17.52 17.49 -25.17
CA LYS A 185 18.51 16.98 -26.12
C LYS A 185 17.89 16.44 -27.39
N LEU A 186 16.76 15.75 -27.28
CA LEU A 186 16.17 14.98 -28.38
C LEU A 186 15.02 15.71 -29.09
N ILE A 187 14.34 16.62 -28.42
CA ILE A 187 13.25 17.41 -29.01
C ILE A 187 13.79 18.76 -29.44
N LYS A 188 13.46 19.19 -30.65
CA LYS A 188 13.94 20.46 -31.17
C LYS A 188 13.35 21.63 -30.38
N ARG A 189 14.12 22.69 -30.22
CA ARG A 189 13.68 23.86 -29.44
C ARG A 189 12.48 24.57 -30.06
N GLU A 190 12.33 24.54 -31.39
CA GLU A 190 11.13 25.05 -32.06
C GLU A 190 9.87 24.19 -31.80
N GLU A 191 10.05 22.92 -31.43
CA GLU A 191 8.98 21.99 -31.08
C GLU A 191 8.65 22.07 -29.59
N LEU A 192 9.65 22.20 -28.71
CA LEU A 192 9.47 22.32 -27.26
C LEU A 192 10.46 23.33 -26.67
N SER A 193 9.94 24.50 -26.26
CA SER A 193 10.80 25.60 -25.78
C SER A 193 11.22 25.49 -24.31
N ARG A 194 10.44 24.77 -23.49
CA ARG A 194 10.62 24.65 -22.03
C ARG A 194 10.52 23.19 -21.56
N PRO A 195 11.52 22.35 -21.88
CA PRO A 195 11.47 20.90 -21.64
C PRO A 195 11.33 20.53 -20.16
N TYR A 196 12.08 21.18 -19.27
CA TYR A 196 11.99 20.93 -17.83
C TYR A 196 10.65 21.36 -17.21
N LEU A 197 10.08 22.48 -17.67
CA LEU A 197 8.78 22.94 -17.18
C LEU A 197 7.66 22.01 -17.63
N TYR A 198 7.72 21.57 -18.89
CA TYR A 198 6.80 20.57 -19.42
C TYR A 198 6.88 19.26 -18.61
N ALA A 199 8.08 18.69 -18.45
CA ALA A 199 8.28 17.46 -17.68
C ALA A 199 7.82 17.61 -16.24
N LEU A 200 8.13 18.73 -15.57
CA LEU A 200 7.68 19.00 -14.21
C LEU A 200 6.15 18.99 -14.10
N ILE A 201 5.45 19.73 -14.98
CA ILE A 201 3.98 19.82 -14.93
C ILE A 201 3.35 18.45 -15.22
N ALA A 202 3.86 17.72 -16.20
CA ALA A 202 3.35 16.39 -16.56
C ALA A 202 3.53 15.36 -15.44
N ASN A 203 4.72 15.32 -14.83
CA ASN A 203 5.01 14.41 -13.72
C ASN A 203 4.21 14.78 -12.47
N VAL A 204 4.10 16.07 -12.14
CA VAL A 204 3.27 16.52 -11.00
C VAL A 204 1.81 16.12 -11.20
N PHE A 205 1.26 16.34 -12.40
CA PHE A 205 -0.14 15.99 -12.69
C PHE A 205 -0.37 14.48 -12.60
N THR A 206 0.53 13.68 -13.18
CA THR A 206 0.49 12.22 -13.14
C THR A 206 0.63 11.70 -11.70
N PHE A 207 1.52 12.28 -10.89
CA PHE A 207 1.69 11.95 -9.49
C PHE A 207 0.40 12.19 -8.68
N TRP A 208 -0.27 13.33 -8.90
CA TRP A 208 -1.57 13.62 -8.27
C TRP A 208 -2.67 12.63 -8.72
N LEU A 209 -2.71 12.28 -10.00
CA LEU A 209 -3.64 11.25 -10.50
C LEU A 209 -3.35 9.88 -9.89
N GLY A 210 -2.07 9.52 -9.74
CA GLY A 210 -1.64 8.30 -9.06
C GLY A 210 -2.07 8.27 -7.59
N LEU A 211 -1.88 9.37 -6.85
CA LEU A 211 -2.33 9.51 -5.46
C LEU A 211 -3.85 9.40 -5.34
N THR A 212 -4.62 10.06 -6.21
CA THR A 212 -6.08 9.99 -6.16
C THR A 212 -6.59 8.61 -6.51
N ALA A 213 -6.01 7.89 -7.46
CA ALA A 213 -6.35 6.49 -7.74
C ALA A 213 -6.10 5.58 -6.51
N VAL A 214 -5.01 5.80 -5.77
CA VAL A 214 -4.73 5.09 -4.49
C VAL A 214 -5.78 5.41 -3.43
N VAL A 215 -6.19 6.68 -3.33
CA VAL A 215 -7.09 7.17 -2.28
C VAL A 215 -8.57 6.89 -2.59
N LEU A 216 -8.97 6.88 -3.86
CA LEU A 216 -10.34 6.69 -4.34
C LEU A 216 -10.67 5.23 -4.70
N GLY A 217 -9.67 4.36 -4.88
CA GLY A 217 -9.85 2.91 -4.93
C GLY A 217 -10.21 2.27 -3.57
N ARG A 218 -10.85 3.05 -2.69
CA ARG A 218 -11.39 2.68 -1.38
C ARG A 218 -12.81 2.18 -1.50
#